data_AF-A0AAN7VYJ1-F1
#
_entry.id   AF-A0AAN7VYJ1-F1
#
_cell.length_a   1.000
_cell.length_b   1.000
_cell.length_c   1.000
_cell.angle_alpha   90.00
_cell.angle_beta   90.00
_cell.angle_gamma   90.00
#
_symmetry.space_group_name_H-M   'P 1'
#
loop_
_entity.id
_entity.type
_entity.pdbx_description
1 polymer ?
#
loop_
_entity_poly.entity_id
_entity_poly.type
_entity_poly.pdbx_seq_one_letter_code
_entity_poly.pdbx_strand_id
1 'polypeptide(L)'
;MVAQLRDLKAQHGTDGGPIHDCRLPHDDDWGPFSSVAEFHRALVDYQDLNGITDDHVQDLQELAHFYNRSGQETAFTHGDLSSQNILCEGDDVVGIVHWETAGWLPPYWEYVSAWNVNPQNEFWQQEVDKFLPPFPHARYMDSIRRKYFGLLGYTGSREGMP
;
A
#
# COMPACT_ATOMS: atom_id res chain seq x y z
N MET A 1 17.93 10.65 -0.24
CA MET A 1 16.67 11.02 -0.92
C MET A 1 15.43 10.42 -0.28
N VAL A 2 15.26 9.08 -0.20
CA VAL A 2 14.08 8.46 0.45
C VAL A 2 13.99 8.81 1.95
N ALA A 3 15.12 8.83 2.66
CA ALA A 3 15.17 9.29 4.05
C ALA A 3 14.77 10.77 4.22
N GLN A 4 15.03 11.63 3.22
CA GLN A 4 14.71 13.06 3.28
C GLN A 4 13.20 13.34 3.12
N LEU A 5 12.47 12.43 2.46
CA LEU A 5 11.00 12.52 2.35
C LEU A 5 10.30 12.20 3.67
N ARG A 6 10.92 11.37 4.53
CA ARG A 6 10.35 10.97 5.82
C ARG A 6 10.41 12.07 6.88
N ASP A 7 11.26 13.07 6.67
CA ASP A 7 11.36 14.26 7.53
C ASP A 7 10.35 15.36 7.13
N LEU A 8 9.59 15.16 6.03
CA LEU A 8 8.52 16.07 5.65
C LEU A 8 7.38 15.96 6.66
N LYS A 9 7.23 16.99 7.49
CA LYS A 9 6.02 17.18 8.29
C LYS A 9 4.88 17.54 7.36
N ALA A 10 3.72 16.90 7.53
CA ALA A 10 2.49 17.23 6.81
C ALA A 10 2.17 18.71 6.97
N GLN A 11 2.53 19.51 5.96
CA GLN A 11 2.10 20.90 5.78
C GLN A 11 1.42 21.07 4.43
N HIS A 12 0.72 20.02 3.98
CA HIS A 12 0.03 19.88 2.69
C HIS A 12 0.91 19.35 1.54
N GLY A 13 0.32 18.43 0.76
CA GLY A 13 0.76 17.86 -0.51
C GLY A 13 -0.21 16.73 -0.89
N THR A 14 -0.31 16.21 -2.10
CA THR A 14 -0.34 16.79 -3.45
C THR A 14 -1.78 17.25 -3.71
N ASP A 15 -2.06 18.55 -3.59
CA ASP A 15 -3.33 19.22 -3.95
C ASP A 15 -4.65 18.69 -3.31
N GLY A 16 -4.62 17.59 -2.54
CA GLY A 16 -5.79 16.86 -2.10
C GLY A 16 -6.52 16.12 -3.24
N GLY A 17 -5.84 15.82 -4.35
CA GLY A 17 -6.41 15.08 -5.48
C GLY A 17 -6.41 13.55 -5.28
N PRO A 18 -7.14 12.80 -6.13
CA PRO A 18 -7.05 11.34 -6.15
C PRO A 18 -5.63 10.87 -6.55
N ILE A 19 -5.27 9.69 -6.06
CA ILE A 19 -4.05 8.93 -6.34
C ILE A 19 -4.34 8.00 -7.51
N HIS A 20 -3.46 7.93 -8.51
CA HIS A 20 -3.64 7.02 -9.63
C HIS A 20 -2.81 5.74 -9.49
N ASP A 21 -3.42 4.61 -9.10
CA ASP A 21 -2.73 3.31 -8.93
C ASP A 21 -3.52 2.14 -9.54
N CYS A 22 -3.11 1.67 -10.72
CA CYS A 22 -3.75 0.57 -11.44
C CYS A 22 -3.62 -0.81 -10.75
N ARG A 23 -2.88 -0.91 -9.64
CA ARG A 23 -2.71 -2.14 -8.86
C ARG A 23 -3.75 -2.29 -7.75
N LEU A 24 -4.60 -1.28 -7.57
CA LEU A 24 -5.66 -1.25 -6.58
C LEU A 24 -7.02 -1.63 -7.20
N PRO A 25 -8.00 -2.10 -6.40
CA PRO A 25 -9.32 -2.47 -6.90
C PRO A 25 -10.09 -1.33 -7.62
N HIS A 26 -10.87 -1.73 -8.62
CA HIS A 26 -12.01 -1.03 -9.23
C HIS A 26 -11.79 0.26 -10.05
N ASP A 27 -11.02 1.25 -9.58
CA ASP A 27 -10.88 2.57 -10.24
C ASP A 27 -9.41 3.03 -10.31
N ASP A 28 -9.07 3.76 -11.38
CA ASP A 28 -7.77 4.42 -11.54
C ASP A 28 -7.64 5.66 -10.63
N ASP A 29 -8.67 6.05 -9.87
CA ASP A 29 -8.72 7.26 -9.04
C ASP A 29 -9.01 6.89 -7.57
N TRP A 30 -7.99 6.87 -6.72
CA TRP A 30 -8.09 6.49 -5.30
C TRP A 30 -7.95 7.70 -4.35
N GLY A 31 -8.95 7.92 -3.51
CA GLY A 31 -8.95 9.04 -2.57
C GLY A 31 -9.39 10.37 -3.20
N PRO A 32 -9.03 11.53 -2.63
CA PRO A 32 -8.21 11.71 -1.41
C PRO A 32 -8.85 11.03 -0.19
N PHE A 33 -8.01 10.46 0.69
CA PHE A 33 -8.48 9.87 1.94
C PHE A 33 -8.40 10.89 3.08
N SER A 34 -9.51 11.09 3.78
CA SER A 34 -9.60 11.97 4.96
C SER A 34 -8.95 11.36 6.21
N SER A 35 -8.66 10.05 6.20
CA SER A 35 -8.02 9.33 7.31
C SER A 35 -7.40 8.01 6.87
N VAL A 36 -6.51 7.48 7.70
CA VAL A 36 -5.96 6.11 7.56
C VAL A 36 -7.08 5.06 7.57
N ALA A 37 -8.12 5.27 8.38
CA ALA A 37 -9.27 4.36 8.43
C ALA A 37 -10.05 4.36 7.11
N GLU A 38 -10.19 5.50 6.44
CA GLU A 38 -10.82 5.57 5.12
C GLU A 38 -9.99 4.86 4.06
N PHE A 39 -8.67 5.05 4.08
CA PHE A 39 -7.75 4.31 3.21
C PHE A 39 -7.88 2.78 3.40
N HIS A 40 -7.94 2.30 4.65
CA HIS A 40 -8.14 0.87 4.93
C HIS A 40 -9.49 0.34 4.44
N ARG A 41 -10.56 1.13 4.54
CA ARG A 41 -11.86 0.74 3.97
C ARG A 41 -11.76 0.61 2.46
N ALA A 42 -11.11 1.55 1.78
CA ALA A 42 -10.90 1.46 0.33
C ALA A 42 -10.11 0.21 -0.05
N LEU A 43 -9.03 -0.13 0.67
CA LEU A 43 -8.19 -1.31 0.42
C LEU A 43 -8.92 -2.66 0.39
N VAL A 44 -10.11 -2.73 0.97
CA VAL A 44 -10.96 -3.92 1.07
C VAL A 44 -12.32 -3.72 0.42
N ASP A 45 -12.40 -2.81 -0.56
CA ASP A 45 -13.62 -2.52 -1.32
C ASP A 45 -14.81 -2.15 -0.41
N TYR A 46 -14.53 -1.41 0.66
CA TYR A 46 -15.48 -0.97 1.67
C TYR A 46 -16.25 -2.10 2.37
N GLN A 47 -15.78 -3.35 2.29
CA GLN A 47 -16.39 -4.48 2.99
C GLN A 47 -16.19 -4.37 4.51
N ASP A 48 -17.22 -4.72 5.27
CA ASP A 48 -17.15 -4.72 6.74
C ASP A 48 -16.48 -5.99 7.25
N LEU A 49 -15.16 -5.93 7.41
CA LEU A 49 -14.39 -7.06 7.97
C LEU A 49 -14.74 -7.36 9.43
N ASN A 50 -15.33 -6.41 10.18
CA ASN A 50 -15.67 -6.64 11.59
C ASN A 50 -16.90 -7.55 11.76
N GLY A 51 -17.71 -7.66 10.71
CA GLY A 51 -18.88 -8.55 10.68
C GLY A 51 -18.53 -10.02 10.40
N ILE A 52 -17.28 -10.34 10.12
CA ILE A 52 -16.84 -11.69 9.76
C ILE A 52 -16.71 -12.57 11.01
N THR A 53 -17.66 -13.48 11.18
CA THR A 53 -17.70 -14.45 12.31
C THR A 53 -17.37 -15.89 11.90
N ASP A 54 -17.00 -16.13 10.65
CA ASP A 54 -16.66 -17.46 10.15
C ASP A 54 -15.21 -17.83 10.53
N ASP A 55 -15.04 -18.91 11.28
CA ASP A 55 -13.73 -19.41 11.73
C ASP A 55 -12.84 -19.86 10.56
N HIS A 56 -13.41 -20.12 9.38
CA HIS A 56 -12.65 -20.49 8.18
C HIS A 56 -11.84 -19.34 7.57
N VAL A 57 -12.10 -18.08 7.97
CA VAL A 57 -11.44 -16.86 7.47
C VAL A 57 -10.79 -16.05 8.60
N GLN A 58 -10.14 -16.76 9.53
CA GLN A 58 -9.42 -16.17 10.66
C GLN A 58 -8.39 -15.11 10.24
N ASP A 59 -7.77 -15.25 9.07
CA ASP A 59 -6.83 -14.28 8.53
C ASP A 59 -7.49 -12.92 8.21
N LEU A 60 -8.75 -12.89 7.76
CA LEU A 60 -9.50 -11.64 7.60
C LEU A 60 -9.81 -10.95 8.94
N GLN A 61 -10.01 -11.71 10.01
CA GLN A 61 -10.17 -11.16 11.36
C GLN A 61 -8.85 -10.52 11.84
N GLU A 62 -7.71 -11.16 11.57
CA GLU A 62 -6.38 -10.58 11.85
C GLU A 62 -6.17 -9.26 11.10
N LEU A 63 -6.56 -9.21 9.81
CA LEU A 63 -6.51 -8.00 8.99
C LEU A 63 -7.39 -6.88 9.56
N ALA A 64 -8.63 -7.20 9.97
CA ALA A 64 -9.53 -6.25 10.62
C ALA A 64 -8.91 -5.68 11.91
N HIS A 65 -8.33 -6.55 12.76
CA HIS A 65 -7.64 -6.13 13.98
C HIS A 65 -6.42 -5.26 13.72
N PHE A 66 -5.69 -5.49 12.63
CA PHE A 66 -4.58 -4.65 12.19
C PHE A 66 -5.08 -3.25 11.79
N TYR A 67 -6.12 -3.17 10.95
CA TYR A 67 -6.67 -1.89 10.53
C TYR A 67 -7.29 -1.09 11.67
N ASN A 68 -8.00 -1.74 12.60
CA ASN A 68 -8.61 -1.08 13.76
C ASN A 68 -7.59 -0.53 14.77
N ARG A 69 -6.39 -1.12 14.84
CA ARG A 69 -5.31 -0.69 15.74
C ARG A 69 -4.27 0.19 15.06
N SER A 70 -4.42 0.43 13.76
CA SER A 70 -3.53 1.32 13.04
C SER A 70 -3.71 2.76 13.49
N GLY A 71 -2.59 3.45 13.71
CA GLY A 71 -2.58 4.87 14.06
C GLY A 71 -3.13 5.75 12.93
N GLN A 72 -3.35 7.02 13.24
CA GLN A 72 -3.76 8.04 12.25
C GLN A 72 -2.56 8.78 11.64
N GLU A 73 -1.34 8.34 11.95
CA GLU A 73 -0.12 8.93 11.40
C GLU A 73 -0.04 8.67 9.89
N THR A 74 0.31 9.69 9.14
CA THR A 74 0.53 9.63 7.69
C THR A 74 1.94 10.09 7.36
N ALA A 75 2.56 9.45 6.37
CA ALA A 75 3.77 9.91 5.73
C ALA A 75 3.52 10.17 4.25
N PHE A 76 4.29 11.04 3.63
CA PHE A 76 4.25 11.18 2.18
C PHE A 76 4.92 9.96 1.55
N THR A 77 4.12 9.12 0.89
CA THR A 77 4.54 7.89 0.22
C THR A 77 4.58 8.12 -1.29
N HIS A 78 5.56 7.54 -1.97
CA HIS A 78 5.62 7.51 -3.42
C HIS A 78 4.52 6.62 -4.00
N GLY A 79 4.21 5.49 -3.35
CA GLY A 79 3.17 4.56 -3.80
C GLY A 79 3.64 3.56 -4.87
N ASP A 80 4.49 3.98 -5.82
CA ASP A 80 5.08 3.09 -6.84
C ASP A 80 6.63 3.06 -6.85
N LEU A 81 7.25 2.91 -5.68
CA LEU A 81 8.71 2.93 -5.61
C LEU A 81 9.29 1.60 -6.14
N SER A 82 9.85 1.64 -7.34
CA SER A 82 10.50 0.52 -8.02
C SER A 82 11.86 0.93 -8.57
N SER A 83 12.70 -0.05 -8.93
CA SER A 83 13.98 0.24 -9.60
C SER A 83 13.83 0.97 -10.94
N GLN A 84 12.66 0.94 -11.58
CA GLN A 84 12.39 1.65 -12.84
C GLN A 84 12.08 3.14 -12.61
N ASN A 85 11.66 3.49 -11.39
CA ASN A 85 11.30 4.84 -11.01
C ASN A 85 12.42 5.57 -10.25
N ILE A 86 13.59 4.93 -10.10
CA ILE A 86 14.80 5.51 -9.49
C ILE A 86 15.81 5.79 -10.59
N LEU A 87 16.21 7.06 -10.72
CA LEU A 87 17.24 7.50 -11.65
C LEU A 87 18.60 7.53 -10.94
N CYS A 88 19.61 6.94 -11.56
CA CYS A 88 20.98 6.91 -11.04
C CYS A 88 21.98 7.49 -12.06
N GLU A 89 23.00 8.18 -11.55
CA GLU A 89 24.21 8.54 -12.29
C GLU A 89 25.40 7.84 -11.61
N GLY A 90 25.86 6.74 -12.21
CA GLY A 90 26.80 5.84 -11.53
C GLY A 90 26.15 5.17 -10.30
N ASP A 91 26.79 5.28 -9.14
CA ASP A 91 26.30 4.75 -7.87
C ASP A 91 25.39 5.75 -7.11
N ASP A 92 25.22 6.97 -7.63
CA ASP A 92 24.46 8.03 -6.99
C ASP A 92 23.01 8.06 -7.49
N VAL A 93 22.05 8.05 -6.55
CA VAL A 93 20.63 8.30 -6.86
C VAL A 93 20.43 9.79 -7.12
N VAL A 94 20.07 10.14 -8.35
CA VAL A 94 19.90 11.53 -8.80
C VAL A 94 18.43 11.96 -8.91
N GLY A 95 17.49 11.01 -8.87
CA GLY A 95 16.07 11.34 -8.99
C GLY A 95 15.13 10.17 -8.71
N ILE A 96 13.89 10.51 -8.34
CA ILE A 96 12.75 9.58 -8.29
C ILE A 96 11.67 10.20 -9.18
N VAL A 97 11.04 9.40 -10.02
CA VAL A 97 10.03 9.80 -11.03
C VAL A 97 8.76 8.95 -10.90
N HIS A 98 7.69 9.28 -11.64
CA HIS A 98 6.36 8.64 -11.54
C HIS A 98 5.66 8.81 -10.17
N TRP A 99 5.51 10.07 -9.75
CA TRP A 99 4.83 10.45 -8.51
C TRP A 99 3.28 10.44 -8.57
N GLU A 100 2.67 9.87 -9.61
CA GLU A 100 1.21 9.85 -9.79
C GLU A 100 0.47 8.99 -8.74
N THR A 101 1.20 8.05 -8.13
CA THR A 101 0.73 7.20 -7.03
C THR A 101 1.00 7.80 -5.65
N ALA A 102 1.58 9.00 -5.59
CA ALA A 102 2.04 9.58 -4.34
C ALA A 102 0.91 10.19 -3.52
N GLY A 103 1.02 10.08 -2.19
CA GLY A 103 0.00 10.60 -1.28
C GLY A 103 0.40 10.52 0.19
N TRP A 104 -0.41 11.14 1.05
CA TRP A 104 -0.27 11.01 2.50
C TRP A 104 -0.98 9.75 2.97
N LEU A 105 -0.22 8.67 3.10
CA LEU A 105 -0.72 7.33 3.42
C LEU A 105 -0.06 6.80 4.69
N PRO A 106 -0.53 5.68 5.27
CA PRO A 106 0.12 5.07 6.42
C PRO A 106 1.61 4.82 6.15
N PRO A 107 2.53 5.07 7.11
CA PRO A 107 3.98 4.93 6.88
C PRO A 107 4.42 3.54 6.39
N TYR A 108 3.68 2.48 6.75
CA TYR A 108 3.96 1.13 6.29
C TYR A 108 3.67 0.94 4.79
N TRP A 109 2.83 1.81 4.20
CA TRP A 109 2.33 1.66 2.83
C TRP A 109 3.46 1.73 1.80
N GLU A 110 4.41 2.65 1.98
CA GLU A 110 5.59 2.76 1.12
C GLU A 110 6.41 1.44 1.10
N TYR A 111 6.54 0.77 2.25
CA TYR A 111 7.26 -0.49 2.32
C TYR A 111 6.51 -1.62 1.61
N VAL A 112 5.22 -1.80 1.90
CA VAL A 112 4.46 -2.93 1.31
C VAL A 112 4.20 -2.75 -0.18
N SER A 113 4.05 -1.51 -0.66
CA SER A 113 3.92 -1.21 -2.09
C SER A 113 5.24 -1.44 -2.83
N ALA A 114 6.36 -0.90 -2.33
CA ALA A 114 7.69 -1.11 -2.92
C ALA A 114 8.07 -2.60 -2.92
N TRP A 115 7.80 -3.34 -1.84
CA TRP A 115 8.08 -4.77 -1.75
C TRP A 115 7.33 -5.59 -2.81
N ASN A 116 6.06 -5.23 -3.04
CA ASN A 116 5.16 -5.97 -3.92
C ASN A 116 5.01 -5.34 -5.31
N VAL A 117 5.82 -4.34 -5.67
CA VAL A 117 5.74 -3.66 -6.98
C VAL A 117 5.97 -4.62 -8.15
N ASN A 118 6.86 -5.59 -7.95
CA ASN A 118 7.03 -6.74 -8.83
C ASN A 118 7.30 -7.98 -7.97
N PRO A 119 6.26 -8.81 -7.69
CA PRO A 119 6.40 -10.00 -6.87
C PRO A 119 7.37 -11.05 -7.42
N GLN A 120 7.71 -10.98 -8.71
CA GLN A 120 8.65 -11.89 -9.37
C GLN A 120 10.11 -11.43 -9.26
N ASN A 121 10.35 -10.22 -8.72
CA ASN A 121 11.68 -9.64 -8.60
C ASN A 121 12.20 -9.77 -7.16
N GLU A 122 12.68 -10.97 -6.81
CA GLU A 122 13.27 -11.24 -5.48
C GLU A 122 14.48 -10.34 -5.17
N PHE A 123 15.24 -9.94 -6.19
CA PHE A 123 16.35 -9.00 -6.02
C PHE A 123 15.84 -7.67 -5.48
N TRP A 124 14.79 -7.10 -6.08
CA TRP A 124 14.22 -5.85 -5.62
C TRP A 124 13.69 -5.93 -4.19
N GLN A 125 13.03 -7.03 -3.82
CA GLN A 125 12.59 -7.26 -2.44
C GLN A 125 13.77 -7.18 -1.46
N GLN A 126 14.90 -7.83 -1.78
CA GLN A 126 16.10 -7.77 -0.94
C GLN A 126 16.69 -6.36 -0.85
N GLU A 127 16.58 -5.54 -1.89
CA GLU A 127 17.02 -4.15 -1.86
C GLU A 127 16.09 -3.27 -1.01
N VAL A 128 14.78 -3.46 -1.09
CA VAL A 128 13.79 -2.67 -0.32
C VAL A 128 14.08 -2.69 1.18
N ASP A 129 14.43 -3.85 1.74
CA ASP A 129 14.78 -4.00 3.16
C ASP A 129 16.03 -3.19 3.57
N LYS A 130 16.87 -2.77 2.62
CA LYS A 130 18.11 -2.01 2.90
C LYS A 130 17.89 -0.51 3.01
N PHE A 131 16.86 0.04 2.35
CA PHE A 131 16.65 1.49 2.30
C PHE A 131 15.27 1.95 2.81
N LEU A 132 14.32 1.04 3.02
CA LEU A 132 13.09 1.29 3.77
C LEU A 132 13.14 0.51 5.09
N PRO A 133 12.77 1.10 6.23
CA PRO A 133 12.53 0.37 7.46
C PRO A 133 11.51 -0.75 7.21
N PRO A 134 11.83 -1.99 7.57
CA PRO A 134 10.98 -3.13 7.28
C PRO A 134 9.73 -3.11 8.15
N PHE A 135 8.58 -3.40 7.54
CA PHE A 135 7.30 -3.61 8.24
C PHE A 135 6.79 -5.05 8.01
N PRO A 136 7.43 -6.07 8.61
CA PRO A 136 7.11 -7.47 8.32
C PRO A 136 5.67 -7.85 8.69
N HIS A 137 5.14 -7.31 9.79
CA HIS A 137 3.74 -7.51 10.17
C HIS A 137 2.77 -6.87 9.17
N ALA A 138 3.01 -5.62 8.75
CA ALA A 138 2.19 -4.95 7.74
C ALA A 138 2.26 -5.65 6.38
N ARG A 139 3.44 -6.20 6.01
CA ARG A 139 3.62 -7.01 4.80
C ARG A 139 2.79 -8.28 4.84
N TYR A 140 2.77 -8.98 5.98
CA TYR A 140 1.92 -10.15 6.16
C TYR A 140 0.44 -9.79 6.04
N MET A 141 0.00 -8.67 6.64
CA MET A 141 -1.36 -8.16 6.51
C MET A 141 -1.70 -7.79 5.05
N ASP A 142 -0.78 -7.15 4.32
CA ASP A 142 -0.98 -6.88 2.89
C ASP A 142 -1.04 -8.17 2.06
N SER A 143 -0.35 -9.25 2.44
CA SER A 143 -0.49 -10.55 1.78
C SER A 143 -1.88 -11.16 1.95
N ILE A 144 -2.49 -11.02 3.14
CA ILE A 144 -3.87 -11.43 3.40
C ILE A 144 -4.81 -10.56 2.56
N ARG A 145 -4.64 -9.24 2.60
CA ARG A 145 -5.43 -8.32 1.78
C ARG A 145 -5.35 -8.68 0.30
N ARG A 146 -4.16 -8.96 -0.24
CA ARG A 146 -3.97 -9.37 -1.66
C ARG A 146 -4.60 -10.72 -1.99
N LYS A 147 -4.61 -11.68 -1.05
CA LYS A 147 -5.27 -12.98 -1.22
C LYS A 147 -6.77 -12.83 -1.49
N TYR A 148 -7.44 -11.91 -0.78
CA TYR A 148 -8.90 -11.73 -0.89
C TYR A 148 -9.33 -10.57 -1.82
N PHE A 149 -8.52 -9.51 -1.90
CA PHE A 149 -8.85 -8.24 -2.56
C PHE A 149 -7.80 -7.79 -3.59
N GLY A 150 -6.86 -8.66 -3.98
CA GLY A 150 -5.84 -8.36 -4.99
C GLY A 150 -6.27 -8.72 -6.42
N LEU A 151 -5.72 -8.03 -7.42
CA LEU A 151 -6.03 -8.21 -8.85
C LEU A 151 -5.71 -9.62 -9.41
N LEU A 152 -4.89 -10.43 -8.73
CA LEU A 152 -4.55 -11.80 -9.15
C LEU A 152 -5.43 -12.88 -8.48
N GLY A 153 -6.43 -12.51 -7.70
CA GLY A 153 -7.34 -13.44 -7.01
C GLY A 153 -8.70 -13.66 -7.68
N TYR A 154 -9.03 -12.96 -8.78
CA TYR A 154 -10.39 -12.95 -9.30
C TYR A 154 -10.47 -13.25 -10.81
N THR A 155 -10.33 -14.53 -11.16
CA THR A 155 -10.95 -15.11 -12.37
C THR A 155 -12.10 -16.07 -12.01
N GLY A 156 -12.66 -15.94 -10.81
CA GLY A 156 -13.86 -16.66 -10.37
C GLY A 156 -15.08 -15.77 -10.55
N SER A 157 -16.06 -16.26 -11.30
CA SER A 157 -17.39 -15.69 -11.51
C SER A 157 -17.98 -14.96 -10.28
N ARG A 158 -18.51 -13.76 -10.55
CA ARG A 158 -19.25 -12.83 -9.69
C ARG A 158 -20.56 -13.37 -9.08
N GLU A 159 -20.69 -14.67 -8.89
CA GLU A 159 -21.86 -15.28 -8.26
C GLU A 159 -21.43 -16.19 -7.12
N GLY A 160 -21.73 -15.75 -5.89
CA GLY A 160 -21.73 -16.60 -4.71
C GLY A 160 -20.53 -16.41 -3.77
N MET A 161 -20.61 -15.41 -2.90
CA MET A 161 -20.29 -15.62 -1.49
C MET A 161 -21.48 -15.07 -0.67
N PRO A 162 -21.78 -15.68 0.48
CA PRO A 162 -23.09 -15.63 1.13
C PRO A 162 -23.50 -14.25 1.68
#